data_AF-A0A1Y1YM52-F1
#
_entry.id   AF-A0A1Y1YM52-F1
#
_cell.length_a   1.000
_cell.length_b   1.000
_cell.length_c   1.000
_cell.angle_alpha   90.00
_cell.angle_beta   90.00
_cell.angle_gamma   90.00
#
_symmetry.space_group_name_H-M   'P 1'
#
loop_
_entity.id
_entity.type
_entity.pdbx_description
1 polymer ?
#
loop_
_entity_poly.entity_id
_entity_poly.type
_entity_poly.pdbx_seq_one_letter_code
_entity_poly.pdbx_strand_id
1 'polypeptide(L)'
;MQLTPALLIAIAMSLVHGQTDFPFERNGECIDKCSLATGTKLIDGFTVDPTSPDFMKSLDVFCDKTGPHYNAYMNEAMECMGKFPKDQLDGFMKNFRPICNWYGEKVGKDTTTNALNKPKSTSSPSATGSSPSSTPTADNNQTKPNSSASLQATTLLSLASIFLAAVAQL
;
A
#
# COMPACT_ATOMS: atom_id res chain seq x y z
N MET A 1 33.44 51.25 8.55
CA MET A 1 34.16 49.98 8.35
C MET A 1 33.75 49.07 9.50
N GLN A 2 32.77 48.19 9.26
CA GLN A 2 32.93 46.72 9.20
C GLN A 2 33.53 46.16 10.51
N LEU A 3 32.93 45.20 11.21
CA LEU A 3 32.67 43.84 10.74
C LEU A 3 31.58 43.17 11.61
N THR A 4 30.58 42.56 10.95
CA THR A 4 29.64 41.62 11.55
C THR A 4 30.30 40.22 11.69
N PRO A 5 30.16 39.51 12.82
CA PRO A 5 30.61 38.13 12.90
C PRO A 5 29.62 37.23 12.17
N ALA A 6 30.07 36.65 11.06
CA ALA A 6 29.37 35.60 10.33
C ALA A 6 29.33 34.33 11.18
N LEU A 7 28.15 34.00 11.69
CA LEU A 7 27.85 32.74 12.36
C LEU A 7 27.85 31.61 11.31
N LEU A 8 28.95 30.89 11.20
CA LEU A 8 29.04 29.65 10.44
C LEU A 8 28.29 28.54 11.19
N ILE A 9 27.04 28.29 10.80
CA ILE A 9 26.32 27.09 11.22
C ILE A 9 26.86 25.93 10.36
N ALA A 10 27.79 25.16 10.90
CA ALA A 10 28.18 23.88 10.34
C ALA A 10 27.04 22.89 10.55
N ILE A 11 26.20 22.72 9.53
CA ILE A 11 25.22 21.63 9.50
C ILE A 11 26.02 20.36 9.26
N ALA A 12 26.26 19.59 10.32
CA ALA A 12 26.74 18.22 10.20
C ALA A 12 25.66 17.42 9.46
N MET A 13 25.85 17.22 8.15
CA MET A 13 25.12 16.19 7.43
C MET A 13 25.65 14.85 7.95
N SER A 14 24.99 14.30 8.96
CA SER A 14 25.14 12.90 9.33
C SER A 14 24.84 12.10 8.07
N LEU A 15 25.89 11.60 7.40
CA LEU A 15 25.74 10.63 6.33
C LEU A 15 24.83 9.54 6.86
N VAL A 16 23.67 9.38 6.21
CA VAL A 16 22.80 8.22 6.35
C VAL A 16 23.60 7.03 5.80
N HIS A 17 24.51 6.49 6.62
CA HIS A 17 25.30 5.28 6.34
C HIS A 17 24.43 4.00 6.40
N GLY A 18 23.11 4.12 6.28
CA GLY A 18 22.17 3.01 6.40
C GLY A 18 21.63 2.46 5.07
N GLN A 19 21.98 3.07 3.93
CA GLN A 19 21.32 2.75 2.66
C GLN A 19 22.03 1.75 1.75
N THR A 20 23.33 1.52 1.93
CA THR A 20 24.06 0.55 1.09
C THR A 20 23.83 -0.90 1.53
N ASP A 21 23.16 -1.11 2.66
CA ASP A 21 23.09 -2.43 3.32
C ASP A 21 21.75 -3.14 3.14
N PHE A 22 20.89 -2.71 2.21
CA PHE A 22 19.61 -3.38 1.96
C PHE A 22 19.85 -4.79 1.36
N PRO A 23 19.67 -5.88 2.13
CA PRO A 23 20.19 -7.20 1.75
C PRO A 23 19.16 -8.04 0.99
N PHE A 24 18.07 -7.44 0.52
CA PHE A 24 16.97 -8.14 -0.12
C PHE A 24 16.98 -7.93 -1.63
N GLU A 25 16.62 -8.99 -2.35
CA GLU A 25 16.41 -8.90 -3.79
C GLU A 25 15.26 -7.92 -4.08
N ARG A 26 15.44 -7.13 -5.15
CA ARG A 26 14.40 -6.24 -5.66
C ARG A 26 13.18 -7.07 -6.06
N ASN A 27 12.00 -6.55 -5.77
CA ASN A 27 10.77 -7.17 -6.25
C ASN A 27 10.68 -7.10 -7.78
N GLY A 28 9.77 -7.89 -8.36
CA GLY A 28 9.47 -7.78 -9.78
C GLY A 28 8.89 -6.39 -10.13
N GLU A 29 9.10 -5.95 -11.37
CA GLU A 29 8.67 -4.63 -11.88
C GLU A 29 7.17 -4.36 -11.63
N CYS A 30 6.35 -5.42 -11.61
CA CYS A 30 4.93 -5.38 -11.33
C CYS A 30 4.61 -4.87 -9.91
N ILE A 31 5.31 -5.43 -8.93
CA ILE A 31 5.18 -5.08 -7.51
C ILE A 31 5.74 -3.68 -7.25
N ASP A 32 6.88 -3.35 -7.88
CA ASP A 32 7.49 -2.02 -7.80
C ASP A 32 6.52 -0.94 -8.32
N LYS A 33 5.86 -1.17 -9.46
CA LYS A 33 4.85 -0.24 -10.02
C LYS A 33 3.66 -0.05 -9.09
N CYS A 34 3.12 -1.12 -8.52
CA CYS A 34 2.03 -0.99 -7.54
C CYS A 34 2.47 -0.23 -6.30
N SER A 35 3.64 -0.56 -5.77
CA SER A 35 4.19 0.08 -4.57
C SER A 35 4.39 1.58 -4.81
N LEU A 36 4.97 1.97 -5.95
CA LEU A 36 5.13 3.37 -6.33
C LEU A 36 3.77 4.07 -6.52
N ALA A 37 2.85 3.48 -7.28
CA ALA A 37 1.54 4.07 -7.55
C ALA A 37 0.71 4.30 -6.27
N THR A 38 0.82 3.41 -5.28
CA THR A 38 0.16 3.57 -3.98
C THR A 38 0.93 4.52 -3.07
N GLY A 39 2.23 4.30 -2.90
CA GLY A 39 3.05 5.03 -1.94
C GLY A 39 3.18 6.51 -2.25
N THR A 40 3.28 6.89 -3.53
CA THR A 40 3.34 8.29 -3.96
C THR A 40 2.06 9.08 -3.67
N LYS A 41 0.93 8.42 -3.40
CA LYS A 41 -0.30 9.10 -2.94
C LYS A 41 -0.27 9.40 -1.44
N LEU A 42 0.55 8.68 -0.68
CA LEU A 42 0.54 8.71 0.78
C LEU A 42 1.64 9.62 1.33
N ILE A 43 2.81 9.63 0.70
CA ILE A 43 3.93 10.48 1.08
C ILE A 43 4.65 11.05 -0.15
N ASP A 44 5.12 12.29 -0.01
CA ASP A 44 6.06 12.87 -0.96
C ASP A 44 7.43 12.18 -0.85
N GLY A 45 8.05 11.94 -2.01
CA GLY A 45 9.35 11.28 -2.11
C GLY A 45 9.29 9.75 -1.96
N PHE A 46 8.10 9.13 -2.00
CA PHE A 46 8.01 7.67 -1.95
C PHE A 46 8.87 7.02 -3.04
N THR A 47 9.64 6.01 -2.65
CA THR A 47 10.57 5.30 -3.52
C THR A 47 10.66 3.81 -3.15
N VAL A 48 10.95 3.00 -4.15
CA VAL A 48 11.32 1.58 -3.98
C VAL A 48 12.81 1.35 -4.20
N ASP A 49 13.57 2.42 -4.50
CA ASP A 49 15.01 2.36 -4.71
C ASP A 49 15.74 2.38 -3.36
N PRO A 50 16.46 1.32 -2.99
CA PRO A 50 17.21 1.25 -1.74
C PRO A 50 18.37 2.24 -1.65
N THR A 51 18.72 2.93 -2.75
CA THR A 51 19.77 3.98 -2.82
C THR A 51 19.22 5.40 -2.74
N SER A 52 17.90 5.58 -2.66
CA SER A 52 17.26 6.88 -2.43
C SER A 52 17.24 7.30 -0.95
N PRO A 53 17.57 8.57 -0.59
CA PRO A 53 17.46 9.12 0.78
C PRO A 53 16.12 8.88 1.46
N ASP A 54 15.03 8.77 0.68
CA ASP A 54 13.67 8.57 1.16
C ASP A 54 13.27 7.09 1.30
N PHE A 55 14.19 6.15 1.08
CA PHE A 55 13.89 4.72 1.11
C PHE A 55 13.37 4.27 2.48
N MET A 56 14.05 4.63 3.58
CA MET A 56 13.62 4.26 4.93
C MET A 56 12.25 4.88 5.29
N LYS A 57 11.98 6.10 4.82
CA LYS A 57 10.68 6.76 4.96
C LYS A 57 9.59 6.00 4.19
N SER A 58 9.93 5.46 3.03
CA SER A 58 9.03 4.64 2.22
C SER A 58 8.75 3.28 2.87
N LEU A 59 9.75 2.66 3.51
CA LEU A 59 9.56 1.44 4.30
C LEU A 59 8.62 1.68 5.49
N ASP A 60 8.69 2.83 6.15
CA ASP A 60 7.79 3.16 7.28
C ASP A 60 6.32 3.06 6.88
N VAL A 61 5.97 3.51 5.67
CA VAL A 61 4.59 3.47 5.15
C VAL A 61 4.00 2.06 5.13
N PHE A 62 4.80 1.01 4.95
CA PHE A 62 4.30 -0.36 4.83
C PHE A 62 4.85 -1.35 5.85
N CYS A 63 5.81 -0.94 6.68
CA CYS A 63 6.34 -1.76 7.76
C CYS A 63 5.96 -1.27 9.15
N ASP A 64 5.66 0.02 9.35
CA ASP A 64 5.15 0.52 10.63
C ASP A 64 3.63 0.37 10.71
N LYS A 65 3.18 -0.71 11.34
CA LYS A 65 1.75 -1.01 11.54
C LYS A 65 0.98 0.04 12.34
N THR A 66 1.69 0.81 13.16
CA THR A 66 1.10 1.89 13.96
C THR A 66 1.11 3.22 13.23
N GLY A 67 1.82 3.29 12.11
CA GLY A 67 1.94 4.47 11.27
C GLY A 67 0.61 4.85 10.63
N PRO A 68 0.39 6.16 10.40
CA PRO A 68 -0.89 6.67 9.87
C PRO A 68 -1.20 6.18 8.45
N HIS A 69 -0.19 5.76 7.70
CA HIS A 69 -0.32 5.36 6.30
C HIS A 69 -0.40 3.84 6.07
N TYR A 70 -0.13 3.02 7.10
CA TYR A 70 0.00 1.57 6.93
C TYR A 70 -1.27 0.90 6.39
N ASN A 71 -2.42 1.16 7.00
CA ASN A 71 -3.67 0.52 6.57
C ASN A 71 -4.07 0.98 5.16
N ALA A 72 -3.86 2.26 4.83
CA ALA A 72 -4.14 2.79 3.50
C ALA A 72 -3.24 2.15 2.44
N TYR A 73 -1.93 2.08 2.72
CA TYR A 73 -0.97 1.43 1.83
C TYR A 73 -1.31 -0.04 1.64
N MET A 74 -1.50 -0.80 2.72
CA MET A 74 -1.75 -2.23 2.63
C MET A 74 -3.03 -2.54 1.85
N ASN A 75 -4.11 -1.77 2.04
CA ASN A 75 -5.35 -1.96 1.28
C ASN A 75 -5.16 -1.69 -0.23
N GLU A 76 -4.61 -0.53 -0.58
CA GLU A 76 -4.42 -0.15 -2.00
C GLU A 76 -3.37 -1.02 -2.71
N ALA A 77 -2.26 -1.31 -2.03
CA ALA A 77 -1.20 -2.14 -2.58
C ALA A 77 -1.68 -3.57 -2.78
N MET A 78 -2.44 -4.16 -1.84
CA MET A 78 -3.02 -5.50 -2.02
C MET A 78 -4.06 -5.53 -3.15
N GLU A 79 -4.87 -4.48 -3.33
CA GLU A 79 -5.81 -4.39 -4.46
C GLU A 79 -5.07 -4.34 -5.81
N CYS A 80 -3.97 -3.58 -5.86
CA CYS A 80 -3.13 -3.48 -7.06
C CYS A 80 -2.42 -4.81 -7.35
N MET A 81 -1.79 -5.41 -6.34
CA MET A 81 -1.04 -6.66 -6.45
C MET A 81 -1.93 -7.88 -6.68
N GLY A 82 -3.20 -7.85 -6.24
CA GLY A 82 -4.16 -8.94 -6.41
C GLY A 82 -4.51 -9.25 -7.87
N LYS A 83 -4.11 -8.39 -8.82
CA LYS A 83 -4.32 -8.59 -10.26
C LYS A 83 -3.19 -9.40 -10.92
N PHE A 84 -2.13 -9.71 -10.18
CA PHE A 84 -0.93 -10.34 -10.72
C PHE A 84 -0.95 -11.86 -10.53
N PRO A 85 -0.20 -12.60 -11.37
CA PRO A 85 -0.11 -14.04 -11.23
C PRO A 85 0.55 -14.42 -9.90
N LYS A 86 0.15 -15.58 -9.39
CA LYS A 86 0.43 -16.01 -8.02
C LYS A 86 1.92 -16.14 -7.71
N ASP A 87 2.73 -16.52 -8.69
CA ASP A 87 4.18 -16.67 -8.58
C ASP A 87 4.86 -15.35 -8.19
N GLN A 88 4.44 -14.23 -8.76
CA GLN A 88 4.99 -12.91 -8.41
C GLN A 88 4.57 -12.46 -7.01
N LEU A 89 3.32 -12.75 -6.64
CA LEU A 89 2.81 -12.43 -5.31
C LEU A 89 3.51 -13.26 -4.22
N ASP A 90 3.75 -14.55 -4.48
CA ASP A 90 4.45 -15.43 -3.54
C ASP A 90 5.90 -14.97 -3.31
N GLY A 91 6.57 -14.45 -4.36
CA GLY A 91 7.90 -13.81 -4.25
C GLY A 91 7.90 -12.57 -3.35
N PHE A 92 6.93 -11.67 -3.55
CA PHE A 92 6.77 -10.48 -2.68
C PHE A 92 6.50 -10.88 -1.23
N MET A 93 5.57 -11.80 -0.99
CA MET A 93 5.19 -12.22 0.36
C MET A 93 6.35 -12.91 1.11
N LYS A 94 7.23 -13.60 0.38
CA LYS A 94 8.47 -14.18 0.94
C LYS A 94 9.41 -13.11 1.48
N ASN A 95 9.53 -11.98 0.80
CA ASN A 95 10.45 -10.90 1.15
C ASN A 95 9.83 -9.86 2.10
N PHE A 96 8.50 -9.69 2.08
CA PHE A 96 7.81 -8.65 2.85
C PHE A 96 8.11 -8.69 4.35
N ARG A 97 7.94 -9.85 4.98
CA ARG A 97 8.21 -10.00 6.42
C ARG A 97 9.70 -9.81 6.76
N PRO A 98 10.65 -10.46 6.07
CA PRO A 98 12.07 -10.20 6.28
C PRO A 98 12.47 -8.72 6.13
N ILE A 99 11.95 -8.03 5.10
CA ILE A 99 12.20 -6.59 4.88
C ILE A 99 11.71 -5.78 6.07
N CYS A 100 10.47 -6.02 6.53
CA CYS A 100 9.93 -5.26 7.64
C CYS A 100 10.64 -5.55 8.96
N ASN A 101 11.08 -6.78 9.21
CA ASN A 101 11.92 -7.10 10.37
C ASN A 101 13.26 -6.35 10.33
N TRP A 102 13.96 -6.37 9.19
CA TRP A 102 15.20 -5.62 9.02
C TRP A 102 15.00 -4.11 9.20
N TYR A 103 13.90 -3.56 8.66
CA TYR A 103 13.54 -2.16 8.90
C TYR A 103 13.38 -1.89 10.39
N GLY A 104 12.64 -2.73 11.10
CA GLY A 104 12.43 -2.64 12.55
C GLY A 104 13.74 -2.63 13.33
N GLU A 105 14.69 -3.51 12.99
CA GLU A 105 16.04 -3.52 13.58
C GLU A 105 16.80 -2.22 13.32
N LYS A 106 16.67 -1.63 12.13
CA LYS A 106 17.35 -0.38 11.75
C LYS A 106 16.76 0.85 12.43
N VAL A 107 15.46 0.87 12.71
CA VAL A 107 14.78 2.03 13.34
C VAL A 107 14.44 1.83 14.82
N GLY A 108 14.75 0.67 15.40
CA GLY A 108 14.42 0.32 16.78
C GLY A 108 12.92 0.14 17.04
N LYS A 109 12.15 -0.31 16.03
CA LYS A 109 10.70 -0.59 16.14
C LYS A 109 10.45 -2.09 16.08
N ASP A 110 9.52 -2.59 16.89
CA ASP A 110 8.98 -3.95 16.69
C ASP A 110 7.97 -3.94 15.55
N THR A 111 8.40 -4.45 14.40
CA THR A 111 7.62 -4.51 13.17
C THR A 111 7.13 -5.93 12.88
N THR A 112 7.20 -6.84 13.86
CA THR A 112 6.93 -8.27 13.69
C THR A 112 5.62 -8.49 12.96
N THR A 113 5.75 -8.90 11.70
CA THR A 113 4.63 -9.24 10.84
C THR A 113 4.27 -10.69 11.11
N ASN A 114 3.16 -10.92 11.82
CA ASN A 114 2.46 -12.19 11.70
C ASN A 114 2.09 -12.35 10.22
N ALA A 115 2.52 -13.45 9.61
CA ALA A 115 2.26 -13.75 8.21
C ALA A 115 0.77 -13.51 7.92
N LEU A 116 0.47 -12.65 6.95
CA LEU A 116 -0.89 -12.48 6.46
C LEU A 116 -1.36 -13.86 6.00
N ASN A 117 -2.44 -14.36 6.61
CA ASN A 117 -2.95 -15.70 6.37
C ASN A 117 -3.02 -15.99 4.86
N LYS A 118 -2.32 -17.05 4.46
CA LYS A 118 -2.36 -17.67 3.14
C LYS A 118 -3.79 -17.67 2.60
N PRO A 119 -4.06 -17.17 1.37
CA PRO A 119 -5.38 -17.30 0.76
C PRO A 119 -5.75 -18.79 0.71
N LYS A 120 -6.83 -19.15 1.39
CA LYS A 120 -7.44 -20.47 1.27
C LYS A 120 -8.01 -20.57 -0.13
N SER A 121 -7.35 -21.33 -1.00
CA SER A 121 -7.83 -21.68 -2.32
C SER A 121 -9.20 -22.37 -2.18
N THR A 122 -10.27 -21.65 -2.53
CA THR A 122 -11.56 -22.27 -2.81
C THR A 122 -11.48 -22.84 -4.22
N SER A 123 -11.31 -24.15 -4.29
CA SER A 123 -11.40 -24.95 -5.51
C SER A 123 -12.75 -24.75 -6.20
N SER A 124 -12.71 -24.26 -7.45
CA SER A 124 -13.81 -24.30 -8.40
C SER A 124 -14.04 -25.75 -8.87
N PRO A 125 -15.30 -26.19 -9.04
CA PRO A 125 -15.63 -27.22 -10.02
C PRO A 125 -15.95 -26.56 -11.36
N SER A 126 -15.24 -27.06 -12.39
CA SER A 126 -15.47 -26.86 -13.81
C SER A 126 -16.45 -27.90 -14.36
N ALA A 127 -16.84 -27.72 -15.65
CA ALA A 127 -17.66 -28.56 -16.57
C ALA A 127 -19.14 -28.14 -16.68
N THR A 128 -19.84 -28.02 -17.84
CA THR A 128 -19.64 -28.23 -19.30
C THR A 128 -20.95 -27.69 -19.95
N GLY A 129 -21.02 -26.89 -21.02
CA GLY A 129 -20.72 -27.20 -22.43
C GLY A 129 -21.79 -26.62 -23.38
N SER A 130 -21.39 -26.44 -24.65
CA SER A 130 -22.19 -26.37 -25.90
C SER A 130 -22.69 -25.01 -26.44
N SER A 131 -22.02 -24.55 -27.51
CA SER A 131 -22.53 -23.77 -28.66
C SER A 131 -23.36 -24.71 -29.59
N PRO A 132 -24.16 -24.28 -30.62
CA PRO A 132 -23.84 -23.20 -31.59
C PRO A 132 -25.00 -22.33 -32.18
N SER A 133 -24.58 -21.22 -32.81
CA SER A 133 -25.04 -20.62 -34.09
C SER A 133 -26.53 -20.28 -34.37
N SER A 134 -26.81 -19.00 -34.69
CA SER A 134 -27.43 -18.52 -35.96
C SER A 134 -27.67 -16.99 -35.96
N THR A 135 -27.23 -16.30 -37.02
CA THR A 135 -27.57 -14.91 -37.46
C THR A 135 -28.61 -15.01 -38.60
N PRO A 136 -29.18 -13.95 -39.24
CA PRO A 136 -29.45 -12.53 -38.88
C PRO A 136 -30.95 -12.16 -39.04
N THR A 137 -31.35 -10.92 -38.74
CA THR A 137 -32.20 -10.05 -39.61
C THR A 137 -32.37 -8.67 -38.98
N ALA A 138 -32.21 -7.64 -39.82
CA ALA A 138 -32.40 -6.22 -39.55
C ALA A 138 -33.87 -5.86 -39.31
N ASP A 139 -34.16 -4.77 -38.60
CA ASP A 139 -34.66 -3.52 -39.21
C ASP A 139 -35.04 -2.48 -38.12
N ASN A 140 -34.61 -1.26 -38.37
CA ASN A 140 -35.32 0.01 -38.17
C ASN A 140 -35.84 0.50 -36.79
N ASN A 141 -35.31 1.68 -36.50
CA ASN A 141 -36.02 2.94 -36.23
C ASN A 141 -36.35 3.34 -34.78
N GLN A 142 -35.99 4.62 -34.55
CA GLN A 142 -36.76 5.63 -33.82
C GLN A 142 -36.46 5.84 -32.33
N THR A 143 -35.71 6.93 -32.09
CA THR A 143 -36.08 8.07 -31.24
C THR A 143 -36.59 7.80 -29.83
N LYS A 144 -35.82 8.26 -28.82
CA LYS A 144 -36.13 9.43 -27.96
C LYS A 144 -35.28 9.36 -26.66
N PRO A 145 -34.66 10.48 -26.22
CA PRO A 145 -34.06 10.55 -24.90
C PRO A 145 -35.17 10.75 -23.86
N ASN A 146 -35.20 9.92 -22.81
CA ASN A 146 -36.06 10.18 -21.67
C ASN A 146 -35.23 10.09 -20.38
N SER A 147 -34.96 11.27 -19.84
CA SER A 147 -34.51 11.49 -18.47
C SER A 147 -35.47 10.81 -17.48
N SER A 148 -34.92 10.14 -16.48
CA SER A 148 -35.55 10.01 -15.16
C SER A 148 -34.46 9.97 -14.10
N ALA A 149 -34.52 10.99 -13.24
CA ALA A 149 -33.78 11.12 -12.02
C ALA A 149 -34.09 9.97 -11.04
N SER A 150 -33.13 9.66 -10.17
CA SER A 150 -33.44 9.22 -8.81
C SER A 150 -32.33 9.69 -7.88
N LEU A 151 -32.57 10.85 -7.26
CA LEU A 151 -31.98 11.21 -5.98
C LEU A 151 -32.67 10.36 -4.92
N GLN A 152 -31.92 9.61 -4.12
CA GLN A 152 -32.25 9.49 -2.69
C GLN A 152 -30.97 9.61 -1.88
N ALA A 153 -30.88 10.77 -1.22
CA ALA A 153 -30.06 10.98 -0.05
C ALA A 153 -30.70 10.25 1.15
N THR A 154 -29.87 9.57 1.94
CA THR A 154 -30.22 9.22 3.31
C THR A 154 -29.06 9.61 4.22
N THR A 155 -29.44 10.33 5.27
CA THR A 155 -28.65 11.23 6.09
C THR A 155 -28.88 10.83 7.55
N LEU A 156 -27.80 10.77 8.35
CA LEU A 156 -27.72 10.79 9.84
C LEU A 156 -28.28 9.54 10.58
N LEU A 157 -27.86 9.13 11.78
CA LEU A 157 -27.31 9.79 12.98
C LEU A 157 -26.24 8.86 13.63
N SER A 158 -25.07 9.35 14.07
CA SER A 158 -24.74 9.78 15.44
C SER A 158 -25.14 8.84 16.59
N LEU A 159 -24.14 8.36 17.35
CA LEU A 159 -24.13 8.36 18.82
C LEU A 159 -22.70 8.08 19.33
N ALA A 160 -22.11 9.12 19.93
CA ALA A 160 -20.93 9.05 20.78
C ALA A 160 -21.30 8.47 22.17
N SER A 161 -20.34 7.82 22.84
CA SER A 161 -20.07 7.83 24.31
C SER A 161 -19.35 6.53 24.73
N ILE A 162 -18.46 6.41 25.71
CA ILE A 162 -17.64 7.26 26.61
C ILE A 162 -16.74 6.25 27.38
N PHE A 163 -15.49 6.66 27.65
CA PHE A 163 -14.53 6.27 28.70
C PHE A 163 -14.66 4.97 29.51
N LEU A 164 -13.52 4.29 29.76
CA LEU A 164 -12.93 4.25 31.11
C LEU A 164 -11.45 3.78 31.07
N ALA A 165 -10.57 4.63 31.61
CA ALA A 165 -9.23 4.26 32.05
C ALA A 165 -9.33 3.67 33.47
N ALA A 166 -8.55 2.63 33.76
CA ALA A 166 -8.22 2.25 35.12
C ALA A 166 -6.77 1.76 35.20
N VAL A 167 -5.98 2.50 35.96
CA VAL A 167 -4.62 2.22 36.40
C VAL A 167 -4.69 1.53 37.76
N ALA A 168 -4.00 0.39 37.93
CA ALA A 168 -3.58 -0.18 39.22
C ALA A 168 -2.51 -1.27 38.92
N GLN A 169 -1.22 -0.98 39.13
CA GLN A 169 -0.43 -1.32 40.32
C GLN A 169 -0.34 -2.82 40.64
N LEU A 170 0.82 -3.40 40.33
CA LEU A 170 1.66 -4.20 41.24
C LEU A 170 3.10 -4.22 40.72
#